data_AF-A0A6G2QV10-F1
#
_entry.id   AF-A0A6G2QV10-F1
#
_cell.length_a   1.000
_cell.length_b   1.000
_cell.length_c   1.000
_cell.angle_alpha   90.00
_cell.angle_beta   90.00
_cell.angle_gamma   90.00
#
_symmetry.space_group_name_H-M   'P 1'
#
loop_
_entity.id
_entity.type
_entity.pdbx_description
1 polymer ?
#
loop_
_entity_poly.entity_id
_entity_poly.type
_entity_poly.pdbx_seq_one_letter_code
_entity_poly.pdbx_strand_id
1 'polypeptide(L)'
;MRAVARPLFGRRARLRWIHLILGGALAMPYVLVGAIVVGPVAGSTDVFSSFPLQLSSFAVGLPLAAVTSLFPLTRPLESAAVRWLCGVDADRLADGPARGRAAKVRTALWFTLHLAFGGIVAGMSLAVPPFAAVLVVMPLTAGVFGDRLGFPEVFGQPWAMALAPVAGVASLLALAGCAAGAGALLARWA
;
A
#
# COMPACT_ATOMS: atom_id res chain seq x y z
N MET A 1 -22.06 7.92 14.03
CA MET A 1 -21.53 7.86 12.63
C MET A 1 -20.42 8.87 12.35
N ARG A 2 -20.55 10.17 12.69
CA ARG A 2 -19.53 11.22 12.39
C ARG A 2 -18.13 10.99 13.02
N ALA A 3 -18.05 10.30 14.16
CA ALA A 3 -16.78 10.04 14.86
C ALA A 3 -15.90 8.97 14.18
N VAL A 4 -16.48 7.97 13.52
CA VAL A 4 -15.74 6.90 12.82
C VAL A 4 -15.44 7.29 11.37
N ALA A 5 -16.31 8.08 10.74
CA ALA A 5 -16.07 8.56 9.37
C ALA A 5 -14.95 9.61 9.28
N ARG A 6 -14.75 10.44 10.31
CA ARG A 6 -13.68 11.46 10.33
C ARG A 6 -12.26 10.90 10.24
N PRO A 7 -11.86 9.86 10.99
CA PRO A 7 -10.52 9.28 10.87
C PRO A 7 -10.31 8.50 9.55
N LEU A 8 -11.39 8.03 8.91
CA LEU A 8 -11.30 7.28 7.65
C LEU A 8 -11.38 8.18 6.40
N PHE A 9 -12.22 9.20 6.42
CA PHE A 9 -12.54 10.04 5.24
C PHE A 9 -12.20 11.52 5.42
N GLY A 10 -11.63 11.92 6.56
CA GLY A 10 -11.24 13.30 6.82
C GLY A 10 -10.04 13.76 5.98
N ARG A 11 -9.83 15.09 5.91
CA ARG A 11 -8.71 15.70 5.18
C ARG A 11 -7.34 15.09 5.54
N ARG A 12 -7.11 14.79 6.83
CA ARG A 12 -5.85 14.16 7.29
C ARG A 12 -5.71 12.71 6.82
N ALA A 13 -6.80 11.95 6.76
CA ALA A 13 -6.79 10.57 6.26
C ALA A 13 -6.38 10.54 4.78
N ARG A 14 -6.93 11.47 3.98
CA ARG A 14 -6.55 11.62 2.57
C ARG A 14 -5.08 11.99 2.38
N LEU A 15 -4.54 12.92 3.19
CA LEU A 15 -3.13 13.30 3.09
C LEU A 15 -2.19 12.15 3.51
N ARG A 16 -2.55 11.40 4.55
CA ARG A 16 -1.81 10.19 4.95
C ARG A 16 -1.88 9.08 3.90
N TRP A 17 -3.01 8.92 3.23
CA TRP A 17 -3.14 8.00 2.11
C TRP A 17 -2.26 8.43 0.92
N ILE A 18 -2.22 9.72 0.59
CA ILE A 18 -1.30 10.26 -0.44
C ILE A 18 0.16 9.99 -0.07
N HIS A 19 0.54 10.18 1.20
CA HIS A 19 1.86 9.83 1.70
C HIS A 19 2.18 8.35 1.44
N LEU A 20 1.27 7.44 1.78
CA LEU A 20 1.44 6.01 1.49
C LEU A 20 1.55 5.70 -0.02
N ILE A 21 0.74 6.34 -0.87
CA ILE A 21 0.86 6.18 -2.32
C ILE A 21 2.23 6.62 -2.81
N LEU A 22 2.76 7.74 -2.30
CA LEU A 22 4.09 8.21 -2.66
C LEU A 22 5.15 7.17 -2.27
N GLY A 23 5.06 6.59 -1.08
CA GLY A 23 5.94 5.48 -0.66
C GLY A 23 5.82 4.26 -1.58
N GLY A 24 4.60 3.92 -2.02
CA GLY A 24 4.38 2.84 -2.99
C GLY A 24 4.97 3.14 -4.37
N ALA A 25 4.86 4.38 -4.84
CA ALA A 25 5.50 4.81 -6.10
C ALA A 25 7.03 4.74 -6.00
N LEU A 26 7.59 5.17 -4.88
CA LEU A 26 9.03 5.06 -4.60
C LEU A 26 9.49 3.60 -4.47
N ALA A 27 8.62 2.67 -4.08
CA ALA A 27 8.96 1.26 -3.97
C ALA A 27 9.17 0.56 -5.33
N MET A 28 8.56 1.05 -6.42
CA MET A 28 8.54 0.37 -7.72
C MET A 28 9.92 0.07 -8.32
N PRO A 29 10.89 1.01 -8.34
CA PRO A 29 12.25 0.71 -8.80
C PRO A 29 12.90 -0.45 -8.04
N TYR A 30 12.65 -0.56 -6.73
CA TYR A 30 13.20 -1.64 -5.90
C TYR A 30 12.52 -2.98 -6.17
N VAL A 31 11.20 -2.98 -6.42
CA VAL A 31 10.46 -4.18 -6.84
C VAL A 31 11.01 -4.72 -8.16
N LEU A 32 11.29 -3.85 -9.13
CA LEU A 32 11.85 -4.25 -10.42
C LEU A 32 13.23 -4.89 -10.26
N VAL A 33 14.09 -4.32 -9.42
CA VAL A 33 15.38 -4.96 -9.08
C VAL A 33 15.17 -6.30 -8.38
N GLY A 34 14.22 -6.39 -7.45
CA GLY A 34 13.86 -7.64 -6.79
C GLY A 34 13.37 -8.70 -7.79
N ALA A 35 12.60 -8.32 -8.81
CA ALA A 35 12.11 -9.23 -9.83
C ALA A 35 13.24 -9.80 -10.70
N ILE A 36 14.30 -9.02 -10.97
CA ILE A 36 15.52 -9.51 -11.65
C ILE A 36 16.22 -10.61 -10.84
N VAL A 37 16.13 -10.56 -9.51
CA VAL A 37 16.70 -11.59 -8.63
C VAL A 37 15.75 -12.78 -8.49
N VAL A 38 14.45 -12.53 -8.26
CA VAL A 38 13.45 -13.57 -7.97
C VAL A 38 13.10 -14.39 -9.21
N GLY A 39 13.01 -13.78 -10.38
CA GLY A 39 12.63 -14.47 -11.63
C GLY A 39 13.51 -15.69 -11.93
N PRO A 40 14.85 -15.53 -12.04
CA PRO A 40 15.77 -16.64 -12.27
C PRO A 40 15.75 -17.71 -11.18
N VAL A 41 15.65 -17.31 -9.90
CA VAL A 41 15.62 -18.23 -8.75
C VAL A 41 14.34 -19.08 -8.74
N ALA A 42 13.21 -18.48 -9.11
CA ALA A 42 11.93 -19.15 -9.19
C ALA A 42 11.68 -19.86 -10.54
N GLY A 43 12.59 -19.73 -11.51
CA GLY A 43 12.41 -20.26 -12.87
C GLY A 43 11.23 -19.62 -13.61
N SER A 44 10.83 -18.40 -13.25
CA SER A 44 9.70 -17.69 -13.87
C SER A 44 10.18 -16.60 -14.83
N THR A 45 9.56 -16.53 -16.00
CA THR A 45 9.75 -15.45 -16.98
C THR A 45 8.83 -14.25 -16.72
N ASP A 46 7.76 -14.44 -15.94
CA ASP A 46 6.84 -13.37 -15.54
C ASP A 46 6.56 -13.43 -14.04
N VAL A 47 7.26 -12.59 -13.30
CA VAL A 47 7.17 -12.45 -11.85
C VAL A 47 5.90 -11.69 -11.42
N PHE A 48 5.30 -10.90 -12.32
CA PHE A 48 4.10 -10.11 -12.04
C PHE A 48 2.80 -10.90 -12.23
N SER A 49 2.85 -12.01 -12.97
CA SER A 49 1.73 -12.94 -13.12
C SER A 49 1.32 -13.65 -11.81
N SER A 50 2.23 -13.70 -10.83
CA SER A 50 2.05 -14.47 -9.60
C SER A 50 2.19 -13.58 -8.38
N PHE A 51 1.13 -13.51 -7.57
CA PHE A 51 1.12 -12.70 -6.35
C PHE A 51 2.26 -13.06 -5.37
N PRO A 52 2.55 -14.36 -5.10
CA PRO A 52 3.72 -14.73 -4.30
C PRO A 52 5.06 -14.24 -4.88
N LEU A 53 5.24 -14.27 -6.20
CA LEU A 53 6.46 -13.82 -6.87
C LEU A 53 6.61 -12.29 -6.82
N GLN A 54 5.50 -11.58 -6.99
CA GLN A 54 5.46 -10.12 -6.83
C GLN A 54 5.80 -9.72 -5.38
N LEU A 55 5.23 -10.41 -4.39
CA LEU A 55 5.47 -10.14 -2.97
C LEU A 55 6.92 -10.45 -2.56
N SER A 56 7.48 -11.54 -3.07
CA SER A 56 8.89 -11.89 -2.82
C SER A 56 9.84 -10.89 -3.50
N SER A 57 9.52 -10.41 -4.70
CA SER A 57 10.29 -9.34 -5.36
C SER A 57 10.27 -8.03 -4.58
N PHE A 58 9.10 -7.67 -4.03
CA PHE A 58 8.98 -6.54 -3.11
C PHE A 58 9.82 -6.73 -1.85
N ALA A 59 9.75 -7.90 -1.21
CA ALA A 59 10.53 -8.21 -0.02
C ALA A 59 12.05 -8.16 -0.27
N VAL A 60 12.52 -8.66 -1.42
CA VAL A 60 13.93 -8.62 -1.84
C VAL A 60 14.39 -7.19 -2.16
N GLY A 61 13.48 -6.33 -2.64
CA GLY A 61 13.76 -4.91 -2.90
C GLY A 61 13.93 -4.05 -1.64
N LEU A 62 13.28 -4.41 -0.53
CA LEU A 62 13.30 -3.62 0.71
C LEU A 62 14.70 -3.42 1.33
N PRO A 63 15.59 -4.45 1.40
CA PRO A 63 16.98 -4.25 1.81
C PRO A 63 17.72 -3.21 0.97
N LEU A 64 17.50 -3.20 -0.35
CA LEU A 64 18.12 -2.22 -1.23
C LEU A 64 17.60 -0.81 -0.93
N ALA A 65 16.29 -0.67 -0.70
CA ALA A 65 15.70 0.58 -0.24
C ALA A 65 16.32 1.07 1.07
N ALA A 66 16.51 0.17 2.06
CA ALA A 66 17.17 0.47 3.31
C ALA A 66 18.60 0.99 3.11
N VAL A 67 19.37 0.41 2.17
CA VAL A 67 20.72 0.90 1.84
C VAL A 67 20.68 2.28 1.18
N THR A 68 19.78 2.51 0.23
CA THR A 68 19.66 3.81 -0.44
C THR A 68 19.23 4.94 0.52
N SER A 69 18.50 4.59 1.58
CA SER A 69 18.11 5.55 2.62
C SER A 69 19.30 6.14 3.41
N LEU A 70 20.49 5.53 3.33
CA LEU A 70 21.71 6.07 3.95
C LEU A 70 22.19 7.34 3.26
N PHE A 71 21.64 7.67 2.08
CA PHE A 71 21.93 8.89 1.38
C PHE A 71 21.46 10.12 2.18
N PRO A 72 22.29 11.17 2.39
CA PRO A 72 21.98 12.24 3.33
C PRO A 72 20.69 13.03 3.06
N LEU A 73 20.19 13.03 1.82
CA LEU A 73 18.99 13.75 1.40
C LEU A 73 17.67 13.00 1.68
N THR A 74 17.72 11.72 2.04
CA THR A 74 16.49 10.95 2.34
C THR A 74 15.78 11.50 3.57
N ARG A 75 16.52 11.80 4.63
CA ARG A 75 15.95 12.26 5.90
C ARG A 75 15.25 13.63 5.80
N PRO A 76 15.82 14.67 5.15
CA PRO A 76 15.12 15.94 4.96
C PRO A 76 13.90 15.85 4.04
N LEU A 77 13.97 15.01 2.99
CA LEU A 77 12.85 14.82 2.07
C LEU A 77 11.67 14.14 2.77
N GLU A 78 11.95 13.09 3.54
CA GLU A 78 10.93 12.37 4.31
C GLU A 78 10.38 13.21 5.47
N SER A 79 11.22 13.97 6.18
CA SER A 79 10.74 14.85 7.25
C SER A 79 9.80 15.94 6.71
N ALA A 80 10.12 16.51 5.54
CA ALA A 80 9.23 17.43 4.85
C ALA A 80 7.91 16.74 4.43
N ALA A 81 7.97 15.54 3.85
CA ALA A 81 6.78 14.79 3.45
C ALA A 81 5.87 14.50 4.65
N VAL A 82 6.42 14.04 5.78
CA VAL A 82 5.67 13.78 7.01
C VAL A 82 5.08 15.07 7.58
N ARG A 83 5.84 16.18 7.61
CA ARG A 83 5.34 17.47 8.10
C ARG A 83 4.13 17.94 7.30
N TRP A 84 4.23 17.93 5.97
CA TRP A 84 3.20 18.45 5.07
C TRP A 84 1.99 17.53 4.93
N LEU A 85 2.21 16.21 4.86
CA LEU A 85 1.16 15.23 4.58
C LEU A 85 0.59 14.58 5.85
N CYS A 86 1.43 14.30 6.84
CA CYS A 86 0.99 13.67 8.09
C CYS A 86 0.65 14.69 9.18
N GLY A 87 1.06 15.96 9.03
CA GLY A 87 0.76 17.06 9.95
C GLY A 87 1.48 16.95 11.28
N VAL A 88 2.71 16.41 11.27
CA VAL A 88 3.56 16.30 12.46
C VAL A 88 4.26 17.63 12.72
N ASP A 89 4.29 18.06 13.98
CA ASP A 89 4.93 19.31 14.41
C ASP A 89 6.41 19.32 14.05
N ALA A 90 6.90 20.44 13.53
CA ALA A 90 8.30 20.59 13.10
C ALA A 90 9.29 20.35 14.26
N ASP A 91 8.92 20.71 15.49
CA ASP A 91 9.75 20.55 16.68
C ASP A 91 9.97 19.08 17.08
N ARG A 92 9.14 18.17 16.55
CA ARG A 92 9.30 16.71 16.72
C ARG A 92 10.14 16.08 15.61
N LEU A 93 10.36 16.79 14.50
CA LEU A 93 11.07 16.30 13.34
C LEU A 93 12.51 16.79 13.36
N ALA A 94 13.44 15.86 13.19
CA ALA A 94 14.84 16.20 13.12
C ALA A 94 15.25 16.39 11.65
N ASP A 95 15.20 17.64 11.20
CA ASP A 95 15.42 18.08 9.80
C ASP A 95 16.89 18.05 9.34
N GLY A 96 17.84 17.87 10.26
CA GLY A 96 19.27 17.78 9.93
C GLY A 96 19.67 16.40 9.35
N PRO A 97 20.78 16.30 8.59
CA PRO A 97 21.33 15.01 8.16
C PRO A 97 21.56 14.06 9.34
N ALA A 98 21.38 12.75 9.14
CA ALA A 98 21.62 11.74 10.16
C ALA A 98 23.11 11.66 10.53
N ARG A 99 23.52 12.44 11.55
CA ARG A 99 24.87 12.41 12.12
C ARG A 99 24.94 11.27 13.16
N GLY A 100 25.72 10.23 12.86
CA GLY A 100 25.92 9.05 13.71
C GLY A 100 25.17 7.78 13.25
N ARG A 101 25.67 6.61 13.64
CA ARG A 101 25.15 5.29 13.21
C ARG A 101 23.70 5.05 13.65
N ALA A 102 23.34 5.41 14.88
CA ALA A 102 21.98 5.23 15.40
C ALA A 102 20.93 6.06 14.63
N ALA A 103 21.25 7.30 14.27
CA ALA A 103 20.36 8.15 13.49
C ALA A 103 20.15 7.62 12.06
N LYS A 104 21.20 7.06 11.46
CA LYS A 104 21.14 6.42 10.13
C LYS A 104 20.26 5.17 10.15
N VAL A 105 20.42 4.30 11.16
CA VAL A 105 19.58 3.10 11.31
C VAL A 105 18.10 3.48 11.51
N ARG A 106 17.79 4.47 12.35
CA ARG A 106 16.41 4.91 12.55
C ARG A 106 15.79 5.47 11.26
N THR A 107 16.55 6.27 10.51
CA THR A 107 16.11 6.79 9.21
C THR A 107 15.87 5.65 8.22
N ALA A 108 16.78 4.68 8.17
CA ALA A 108 16.65 3.54 7.26
C ALA A 108 15.45 2.66 7.58
N LEU A 109 15.23 2.35 8.86
CA LEU A 109 14.06 1.61 9.32
C LEU A 109 12.78 2.35 8.98
N TRP A 110 12.71 3.65 9.26
CA TRP A 110 11.52 4.44 8.98
C TRP A 110 11.22 4.53 7.49
N PHE A 111 12.24 4.81 6.65
CA PHE A 111 12.08 4.85 5.19
C PHE A 111 11.64 3.49 4.64
N THR A 112 12.23 2.40 5.13
CA THR A 112 11.86 1.05 4.71
C THR A 112 10.42 0.73 5.13
N LEU A 113 9.98 1.14 6.33
CA LEU A 113 8.58 1.01 6.75
C LEU A 113 7.64 1.85 5.88
N HIS A 114 8.05 3.07 5.52
CA HIS A 114 7.28 3.93 4.63
C HIS A 114 7.03 3.26 3.26
N LEU A 115 8.09 2.72 2.65
CA LEU A 115 7.98 1.97 1.40
C LEU A 115 7.22 0.65 1.57
N ALA A 116 7.41 -0.06 2.69
CA ALA A 116 6.74 -1.32 2.98
C ALA A 116 5.22 -1.13 3.07
N PHE A 117 4.76 -0.23 3.94
CA PHE A 117 3.34 0.09 4.07
C PHE A 117 2.79 0.79 2.83
N GLY A 118 3.57 1.69 2.24
CA GLY A 118 3.19 2.43 1.04
C GLY A 118 2.97 1.50 -0.16
N GLY A 119 3.87 0.56 -0.41
CA GLY A 119 3.77 -0.43 -1.48
C GLY A 119 2.54 -1.33 -1.32
N ILE A 120 2.30 -1.85 -0.11
CA ILE A 120 1.12 -2.68 0.17
C ILE A 120 -0.17 -1.88 -0.03
N VAL A 121 -0.29 -0.69 0.57
CA VAL A 121 -1.50 0.13 0.47
C VAL A 121 -1.72 0.65 -0.95
N ALA A 122 -0.66 1.00 -1.69
CA ALA A 122 -0.77 1.37 -3.09
C ALA A 122 -1.24 0.19 -3.95
N GLY A 123 -0.68 -1.00 -3.76
CA GLY A 123 -1.12 -2.22 -4.44
C GLY A 123 -2.59 -2.55 -4.14
N MET A 124 -3.00 -2.48 -2.87
CA MET A 124 -4.40 -2.64 -2.49
C MET A 124 -5.29 -1.53 -3.09
N SER A 125 -4.82 -0.29 -3.15
CA SER A 125 -5.57 0.82 -3.75
C SER A 125 -5.74 0.68 -5.27
N LEU A 126 -4.85 -0.06 -5.94
CA LEU A 126 -4.99 -0.40 -7.36
C LEU A 126 -5.91 -1.61 -7.58
N ALA A 127 -5.83 -2.63 -6.72
CA ALA A 127 -6.55 -3.89 -6.90
C ALA A 127 -7.97 -3.89 -6.32
N VAL A 128 -8.16 -3.33 -5.12
CA VAL A 128 -9.42 -3.44 -4.36
C VAL A 128 -10.55 -2.62 -4.99
N PRO A 129 -10.36 -1.38 -5.47
CA PRO A 129 -11.45 -0.61 -6.09
C PRO A 129 -12.08 -1.29 -7.32
N PRO A 130 -11.31 -1.75 -8.34
CA PRO A 130 -11.92 -2.46 -9.46
C PRO A 130 -12.55 -3.79 -9.04
N PHE A 131 -11.92 -4.53 -8.13
CA PHE A 131 -12.49 -5.76 -7.56
C PHE A 131 -13.84 -5.52 -6.86
N ALA A 132 -13.92 -4.49 -6.02
CA ALA A 132 -15.15 -4.11 -5.32
C ALA A 132 -16.24 -3.64 -6.30
N ALA A 133 -15.86 -2.88 -7.33
CA ALA A 133 -16.79 -2.45 -8.38
C ALA A 133 -17.39 -3.65 -9.11
N VAL A 134 -16.57 -4.65 -9.46
CA VAL A 134 -17.06 -5.90 -10.05
C VAL A 134 -18.04 -6.58 -9.10
N LEU A 135 -17.69 -6.79 -7.82
CA LEU A 135 -18.59 -7.45 -6.86
C LEU A 135 -19.93 -6.72 -6.64
N VAL A 136 -19.93 -5.38 -6.66
CA VAL A 136 -21.14 -4.58 -6.49
C VAL A 136 -22.04 -4.61 -7.72
N VAL A 137 -21.44 -4.58 -8.92
CA VAL A 137 -22.19 -4.57 -10.19
C VAL A 137 -22.60 -5.98 -10.62
N MET A 138 -21.87 -7.01 -10.20
CA MET A 138 -22.05 -8.41 -10.62
C MET A 138 -23.51 -8.91 -10.53
N PRO A 139 -24.30 -8.65 -9.46
CA PRO A 139 -25.69 -9.11 -9.41
C PRO A 139 -26.59 -8.51 -10.51
N LEU A 140 -26.23 -7.34 -11.04
CA LEU A 140 -26.96 -6.66 -12.11
C LEU A 140 -26.57 -7.18 -13.50
N THR A 141 -25.33 -7.67 -13.65
CA THR A 141 -24.75 -8.07 -14.94
C THR A 141 -24.62 -9.58 -15.13
N ALA A 142 -24.87 -10.38 -14.08
CA ALA A 142 -24.72 -11.84 -14.09
C ALA A 142 -25.52 -12.51 -15.21
N GLY A 143 -26.74 -12.03 -15.51
CA GLY A 143 -27.57 -12.57 -16.60
C GLY A 143 -27.10 -12.24 -18.03
N VAL A 144 -26.13 -11.32 -18.19
CA VAL A 144 -25.64 -10.86 -19.50
C VAL A 144 -24.19 -11.29 -19.75
N PHE A 145 -23.36 -11.38 -18.71
CA PHE A 145 -21.93 -11.63 -18.81
C PHE A 145 -21.42 -12.82 -17.99
N GLY A 146 -22.30 -13.57 -17.31
CA GLY A 146 -21.93 -14.63 -16.36
C GLY A 146 -20.94 -15.65 -16.94
N ASP A 147 -21.23 -16.21 -18.12
CA ASP A 147 -20.37 -17.22 -18.76
C ASP A 147 -19.11 -16.63 -19.41
N ARG A 148 -19.09 -15.33 -19.74
CA ARG A 148 -17.96 -14.67 -20.42
C ARG A 148 -16.86 -14.22 -19.47
N LEU A 149 -17.19 -13.98 -18.20
CA LEU A 149 -16.27 -13.44 -17.20
C LEU A 149 -15.55 -14.53 -16.39
N GLY A 150 -15.87 -15.81 -16.60
CA GLY A 150 -15.17 -16.93 -15.97
C GLY A 150 -15.22 -16.87 -14.44
N PHE A 151 -16.36 -16.45 -13.88
CA PHE A 151 -16.49 -16.30 -12.43
C PHE A 151 -16.37 -17.67 -11.72
N PRO A 152 -15.79 -17.69 -10.50
CA PRO A 152 -15.77 -18.90 -9.68
C PRO A 152 -17.16 -19.50 -9.46
N GLU A 153 -17.27 -20.83 -9.45
CA GLU A 153 -18.55 -21.57 -9.32
C GLU A 153 -19.39 -21.13 -8.12
N VAL A 154 -18.75 -20.66 -7.04
CA VAL A 154 -19.43 -20.14 -5.84
C VAL A 154 -20.40 -19.00 -6.16
N PHE A 155 -20.12 -18.18 -7.18
CA PHE A 155 -20.99 -17.07 -7.58
C PHE A 155 -22.19 -17.51 -8.42
N GLY A 156 -22.31 -18.79 -8.75
CA GLY A 156 -23.54 -19.38 -9.26
C GLY A 156 -24.62 -19.56 -8.18
N GLN A 157 -24.28 -19.43 -6.89
CA GLN A 157 -25.22 -19.62 -5.80
C GLN A 157 -25.96 -18.31 -5.44
N PRO A 158 -27.29 -18.32 -5.22
CA PRO A 158 -28.08 -17.11 -4.96
C PRO A 158 -27.62 -16.31 -3.74
N TRP A 159 -27.18 -16.99 -2.67
CA TRP A 159 -26.67 -16.32 -1.47
C TRP A 159 -25.33 -15.62 -1.71
N ALA A 160 -24.47 -16.18 -2.58
CA ALA A 160 -23.17 -15.60 -2.90
C ALA A 160 -23.34 -14.34 -3.76
N MET A 161 -24.29 -14.35 -4.70
CA MET A 161 -24.68 -13.15 -5.45
C MET A 161 -25.28 -12.08 -4.54
N ALA A 162 -26.12 -12.47 -3.57
CA ALA A 162 -26.70 -11.52 -2.62
C ALA A 162 -25.64 -10.88 -1.69
N LEU A 163 -24.60 -11.62 -1.31
CA LEU A 163 -23.52 -11.12 -0.45
C LEU A 163 -22.40 -10.39 -1.21
N ALA A 164 -22.31 -10.53 -2.53
CA ALA A 164 -21.22 -9.93 -3.30
C ALA A 164 -21.11 -8.39 -3.13
N PRO A 165 -22.20 -7.59 -3.21
CA PRO A 165 -22.10 -6.15 -2.98
C PRO A 165 -21.66 -5.81 -1.55
N VAL A 166 -22.11 -6.60 -0.56
CA VAL A 166 -21.71 -6.43 0.85
C VAL A 166 -20.22 -6.68 0.99
N ALA A 167 -19.70 -7.75 0.37
CA ALA A 167 -18.28 -8.05 0.36
C ALA A 167 -17.46 -6.93 -0.31
N GLY A 168 -17.91 -6.42 -1.46
CA GLY A 168 -17.25 -5.31 -2.16
C GLY A 168 -17.17 -4.04 -1.31
N VAL A 169 -18.28 -3.64 -0.67
CA VAL A 169 -18.30 -2.49 0.26
C VAL A 169 -17.42 -2.74 1.47
N ALA A 170 -17.46 -3.95 2.05
CA ALA A 170 -16.60 -4.32 3.17
C ALA A 170 -15.11 -4.25 2.80
N SER A 171 -14.71 -4.68 1.60
CA SER A 171 -13.33 -4.57 1.11
C SER A 171 -12.88 -3.11 0.98
N LEU A 172 -13.74 -2.20 0.51
CA LEU A 172 -13.44 -0.76 0.44
C LEU A 172 -13.27 -0.15 1.83
N LEU A 173 -14.12 -0.53 2.79
CA LEU A 173 -13.99 -0.09 4.18
C LEU A 173 -12.71 -0.64 4.83
N ALA A 174 -12.37 -1.89 4.56
CA ALA A 174 -11.12 -2.50 5.01
C ALA A 174 -9.90 -1.75 4.43
N LEU A 175 -9.89 -1.44 3.12
CA LEU A 175 -8.85 -0.63 2.49
C LEU A 175 -8.71 0.74 3.16
N ALA A 176 -9.82 1.45 3.37
CA ALA A 176 -9.81 2.73 4.05
C ALA A 176 -9.25 2.62 5.49
N GLY A 177 -9.61 1.56 6.20
CA GLY A 177 -9.07 1.23 7.53
C GLY A 177 -7.57 0.96 7.53
N CYS A 178 -7.09 0.15 6.58
CA CYS A 178 -5.66 -0.14 6.40
C CYS A 178 -4.87 1.13 6.09
N ALA A 179 -5.34 1.97 5.15
CA ALA A 179 -4.69 3.21 4.80
C ALA A 179 -4.64 4.20 5.98
N ALA A 180 -5.75 4.36 6.70
CA ALA A 180 -5.82 5.23 7.87
C ALA A 180 -4.92 4.72 9.02
N GLY A 181 -4.93 3.41 9.29
CA GLY A 181 -4.14 2.76 10.32
C GLY A 181 -2.64 2.81 10.04
N ALA A 182 -2.22 2.41 8.84
CA ALA A 182 -0.82 2.45 8.44
C ALA A 182 -0.27 3.88 8.43
N GLY A 183 -1.04 4.83 7.89
CA GLY A 183 -0.64 6.24 7.88
C GLY A 183 -0.58 6.85 9.29
N ALA A 184 -1.44 6.43 10.21
CA ALA A 184 -1.37 6.84 11.61
C ALA A 184 -0.16 6.23 12.33
N LEU A 185 0.16 4.97 12.05
CA LEU A 185 1.29 4.27 12.65
C LEU A 185 2.63 4.88 12.20
N LEU A 186 2.78 5.13 10.90
CA LEU A 186 3.94 5.84 10.35
C LEU A 186 4.10 7.25 10.94
N ALA A 187 2.99 7.98 11.08
CA ALA A 187 3.02 9.31 11.70
C ALA A 187 3.37 9.28 13.21
N ARG A 188 3.13 8.17 13.90
CA ARG A 188 3.54 7.99 15.31
C ARG A 188 5.00 7.58 15.47
N TRP A 189 5.58 6.96 14.45
CA TRP A 189 6.96 6.46 14.46
C TRP A 189 7.96 7.39 13.76
N ALA A 190 7.47 8.42 13.07
CA ALA A 190 8.27 9.51 12.52
C ALA A 190 8.83 10.41 13.62
#